data_AF-A0A9R1D6E1-F1
#
_entry.id   AF-A0A9R1D6E1-F1
#
_cell.length_a   1.000
_cell.length_b   1.000
_cell.length_c   1.000
_cell.angle_alpha   90.00
_cell.angle_beta   90.00
_cell.angle_gamma   90.00
#
_symmetry.space_group_name_H-M   'P 1'
#
loop_
_entity.id
_entity.type
_entity.pdbx_description
1 polymer ?
#
loop_
_entity_poly.entity_id
_entity_poly.type
_entity_poly.pdbx_seq_one_letter_code
_entity_poly.pdbx_strand_id
1 'polypeptide(L)'
;MSVLPYIDVLLWIVAAVFVVGVIARRENREWARRITAAGWGLFAVLWLLFIQYFAFVHRSVVETALVVIAVPASLYVGWKLLNGRDSLLTLSRAIAFMMVIYLPFETSQLVRGFLIETVAFQTVTAIDWLGFAEGVQYVEDPAADSSLMNTFYFPETGRASRLIFACTGIGSMAIFGGLIAAADAPRPKKLIAAVVSISIIWVLNIARNVFIALANGYQWFAGTALEGPVMFVFGLSDPARVSFFVADRIIAQGLAVFVLVGIAWLASRWVPELLDMGEELLSVLLGREIRLRSPETAPDGGDPK
;
A
#
# COMPACT_ATOMS: atom_id res chain seq x y z
N MET A 1 13.05 -13.61 -6.62
CA MET A 1 13.66 -12.92 -7.78
C MET A 1 13.52 -11.41 -7.63
N SER A 2 14.63 -10.71 -7.34
CA SER A 2 14.72 -9.24 -7.41
C SER A 2 14.60 -8.82 -8.86
N VAL A 3 13.57 -8.05 -9.17
CA VAL A 3 13.41 -7.43 -10.49
C VAL A 3 14.41 -6.30 -10.54
N LEU A 4 15.64 -6.65 -10.91
CA LEU A 4 16.75 -5.78 -11.29
C LEU A 4 17.45 -5.04 -10.12
N PRO A 5 18.71 -5.40 -9.78
CA PRO A 5 19.47 -4.77 -8.68
C PRO A 5 19.53 -3.24 -8.76
N TYR A 6 19.41 -2.66 -9.95
CA TYR A 6 19.41 -1.22 -10.15
C TYR A 6 18.14 -0.52 -9.66
N ILE A 7 16.99 -1.21 -9.62
CA ILE A 7 15.74 -0.63 -9.10
C ILE A 7 15.83 -0.51 -7.58
N ASP A 8 16.36 -1.53 -6.91
CA ASP A 8 16.57 -1.51 -5.45
C ASP A 8 17.51 -0.37 -5.04
N VAL A 9 18.61 -0.18 -5.79
CA VAL A 9 19.53 0.95 -5.57
C VAL A 9 18.83 2.29 -5.81
N LEU A 10 18.06 2.43 -6.89
CA LEU A 10 17.31 3.65 -7.18
C LEU A 10 16.28 3.96 -6.09
N LEU A 11 15.57 2.95 -5.57
CA LEU A 11 14.64 3.09 -4.46
C LEU A 11 15.31 3.70 -3.22
N TRP A 12 16.48 3.18 -2.84
CA TRP A 12 17.26 3.73 -1.73
C TRP A 12 17.78 5.14 -2.00
N ILE A 13 18.19 5.45 -3.23
CA ILE A 13 18.58 6.82 -3.62
C ILE A 13 17.39 7.78 -3.48
N VAL A 14 16.22 7.41 -4.00
CA VAL A 14 15.00 8.23 -3.91
C VAL A 14 14.66 8.47 -2.42
N ALA A 15 14.69 7.43 -1.61
CA ALA A 15 14.44 7.53 -0.17
C ALA A 15 15.46 8.46 0.52
N ALA A 16 16.75 8.32 0.21
CA ALA A 16 17.79 9.18 0.76
C ALA A 16 17.57 10.65 0.38
N VAL A 17 17.22 10.95 -0.87
CA VAL A 17 16.95 12.33 -1.32
C VAL A 17 15.74 12.92 -0.59
N PHE A 18 14.66 12.16 -0.42
CA PHE A 18 13.51 12.63 0.37
C PHE A 18 13.87 12.86 1.85
N VAL A 19 14.64 11.96 2.47
CA VAL A 19 15.10 12.10 3.86
C VAL A 19 16.00 13.33 4.02
N VAL A 20 16.94 13.56 3.08
CA VAL A 20 17.78 14.77 3.08
C VAL A 20 16.90 16.02 2.92
N GLY A 21 15.88 15.99 2.06
CA GLY A 21 14.91 17.08 1.95
C GLY A 21 14.18 17.39 3.26
N VAL A 22 13.80 16.35 4.02
CA VAL A 22 13.19 16.48 5.35
C VAL A 22 14.16 17.10 6.36
N ILE A 23 15.44 16.70 6.35
CA ILE A 23 16.46 17.25 7.25
C ILE A 23 16.75 18.72 6.90
N ALA A 24 16.93 19.04 5.62
CA ALA A 24 17.24 20.37 5.12
C ALA A 24 16.15 21.41 5.47
N ARG A 25 14.90 20.99 5.69
CA ARG A 25 13.80 21.87 6.14
C ARG A 25 14.12 22.61 7.44
N ARG A 26 14.98 22.06 8.31
CA ARG A 26 15.37 22.68 9.58
C ARG A 26 16.35 23.84 9.40
N GLU A 27 17.17 23.80 8.35
CA GLU A 27 18.25 24.74 8.11
C GLU A 27 17.86 25.81 7.09
N ASN A 28 17.34 25.38 5.94
CA ASN A 28 17.00 26.29 4.84
C ASN A 28 15.83 25.76 3.99
N ARG A 29 14.72 26.50 4.02
CA ARG A 29 13.49 26.15 3.26
C ARG A 29 13.71 26.13 1.75
N GLU A 30 14.58 26.96 1.20
CA GLU A 30 14.86 26.96 -0.23
C GLU A 30 15.60 25.70 -0.67
N TRP A 31 16.62 25.28 0.08
CA TRP A 31 17.31 24.02 -0.17
C TRP A 31 16.38 22.82 0.01
N ALA A 32 15.55 22.83 1.06
CA ALA A 32 14.56 21.79 1.27
C ALA A 32 13.61 21.64 0.07
N ARG A 33 13.12 22.74 -0.51
CA ARG A 33 12.29 22.72 -1.72
C ARG A 33 13.03 22.10 -2.91
N ARG A 34 14.26 22.55 -3.20
CA ARG A 34 15.04 22.06 -4.35
C ARG A 34 15.36 20.57 -4.24
N ILE A 35 15.81 20.12 -3.07
CA ILE A 35 16.15 18.70 -2.82
C ILE A 35 14.90 17.83 -2.89
N THR A 36 13.81 18.27 -2.27
CA THR A 36 12.54 17.53 -2.30
C THR A 36 11.97 17.46 -3.72
N ALA A 37 12.04 18.53 -4.50
CA ALA A 37 11.63 18.54 -5.90
C ALA A 37 12.48 17.58 -6.76
N ALA A 38 13.79 17.50 -6.51
CA ALA A 38 14.65 16.49 -7.13
C ALA A 38 14.22 15.07 -6.74
N GLY A 39 13.85 14.84 -5.48
CA GLY A 39 13.26 13.58 -5.00
C GLY A 39 12.01 13.19 -5.79
N TRP A 40 11.09 14.12 -6.02
CA TRP A 40 9.91 13.91 -6.86
C TRP A 40 10.24 13.62 -8.32
N GLY A 41 11.27 14.27 -8.88
CA GLY A 41 11.78 13.96 -10.22
C GLY A 41 12.33 12.53 -10.33
N LEU A 42 13.15 12.11 -9.36
CA LEU A 42 13.65 10.74 -9.29
C LEU A 42 12.51 9.73 -9.07
N PHE A 43 11.51 10.09 -8.28
CA PHE A 43 10.33 9.26 -8.06
C PHE A 43 9.50 9.08 -9.34
N ALA A 44 9.41 10.12 -10.18
CA ALA A 44 8.80 10.01 -11.50
C ALA A 44 9.56 9.02 -12.41
N VAL A 45 10.90 9.05 -12.38
CA VAL A 45 11.74 8.08 -13.11
C VAL A 45 11.52 6.66 -12.58
N LEU A 46 11.44 6.49 -11.27
CA LEU A 46 11.13 5.20 -10.66
C LEU A 46 9.77 4.66 -11.15
N TRP A 47 8.73 5.49 -11.15
CA TRP A 47 7.42 5.09 -11.66
C TRP A 47 7.48 4.72 -13.14
N LEU A 48 8.19 5.49 -13.96
CA LEU A 48 8.38 5.20 -15.38
C LEU A 48 8.99 3.80 -15.60
N LEU A 49 9.98 3.40 -14.79
CA LEU A 49 10.58 2.07 -14.85
C LEU A 49 9.61 0.94 -14.44
N PHE A 50 8.68 1.22 -13.52
CA PHE A 50 7.68 0.24 -13.09
C PHE A 50 6.56 0.00 -14.11
N ILE A 51 6.36 0.86 -15.11
CA ILE A 51 5.29 0.70 -16.11
C ILE A 51 5.40 -0.65 -16.82
N GLN A 52 6.60 -1.01 -17.29
CA GLN A 52 6.81 -2.28 -18.00
C GLN A 52 6.55 -3.47 -17.08
N TYR A 53 6.98 -3.38 -15.82
CA TYR A 53 6.76 -4.44 -14.84
C TYR A 53 5.26 -4.69 -14.60
N PHE A 54 4.48 -3.64 -14.31
CA PHE A 54 3.04 -3.80 -14.06
C PHE A 54 2.26 -4.20 -15.31
N ALA A 55 2.63 -3.67 -16.48
CA ALA A 55 1.94 -3.97 -17.74
C ALA A 55 2.16 -5.43 -18.18
N PHE A 56 3.40 -5.91 -18.15
CA PHE A 56 3.74 -7.19 -18.78
C PHE A 56 3.99 -8.33 -17.78
N VAL A 57 4.55 -8.04 -16.61
CA VAL A 57 4.88 -9.06 -15.59
C VAL A 57 3.70 -9.26 -14.65
N HIS A 58 3.21 -8.19 -14.03
CA HIS A 58 2.09 -8.28 -13.08
C HIS A 58 0.72 -8.33 -13.77
N ARG A 59 0.65 -7.94 -15.05
CA ARG A 59 -0.55 -7.95 -15.90
C ARG A 59 -1.76 -7.30 -15.24
N SER A 60 -1.54 -6.15 -14.62
CA SER A 60 -2.54 -5.44 -13.83
C SER A 60 -2.85 -4.10 -14.47
N VAL A 61 -3.97 -4.04 -15.20
CA VAL A 61 -4.41 -2.83 -15.92
C VAL A 61 -4.52 -1.63 -14.97
N VAL A 62 -5.07 -1.86 -13.78
CA VAL A 62 -5.26 -0.83 -12.76
C VAL A 62 -3.91 -0.28 -12.29
N GLU A 63 -2.96 -1.14 -11.93
CA GLU A 63 -1.65 -0.69 -11.44
C GLU A 63 -0.83 -0.02 -12.54
N THR A 64 -0.90 -0.53 -13.77
CA THR A 64 -0.29 0.14 -14.93
C THR A 64 -0.84 1.55 -15.11
N ALA A 65 -2.16 1.73 -15.06
CA ALA A 65 -2.78 3.06 -15.18
C ALA A 65 -2.34 3.98 -14.03
N LEU A 66 -2.32 3.49 -12.80
CA LEU A 66 -1.88 4.26 -11.63
C LEU A 66 -0.42 4.72 -11.76
N VAL A 67 0.48 3.84 -12.20
CA VAL A 67 1.89 4.18 -12.38
C VAL A 67 2.09 5.16 -13.54
N VAL A 68 1.34 5.02 -14.64
CA VAL A 68 1.34 6.00 -15.75
C VAL A 68 0.91 7.38 -15.27
N ILE A 69 -0.11 7.46 -14.40
CA ILE A 69 -0.56 8.73 -13.80
C ILE A 69 0.45 9.26 -12.77
N ALA A 70 1.12 8.36 -12.04
CA ALA A 70 2.08 8.74 -11.00
C ALA A 70 3.30 9.48 -11.55
N VAL A 71 3.71 9.21 -12.80
CA VAL A 71 4.82 9.91 -13.46
C VAL A 71 4.55 11.43 -13.59
N PRO A 72 3.52 11.89 -14.33
CA PRO A 72 3.23 13.32 -14.44
C PRO A 72 2.80 13.94 -13.11
N ALA A 73 2.09 13.20 -12.25
CA ALA A 73 1.72 13.70 -10.93
C ALA A 73 2.96 14.02 -10.07
N SER A 74 3.97 13.14 -10.06
CA SER A 74 5.22 13.35 -9.33
C SER A 74 5.96 14.58 -9.85
N LEU A 75 6.09 14.73 -11.17
CA LEU A 75 6.69 15.92 -11.79
C LEU A 75 5.93 17.20 -11.45
N TYR A 76 4.60 17.15 -11.46
CA TYR A 76 3.74 18.29 -11.13
C TYR A 76 3.93 18.74 -9.68
N VAL A 77 3.99 17.81 -8.73
CA VAL A 77 4.27 18.11 -7.32
C VAL A 77 5.66 18.72 -7.16
N GLY A 78 6.67 18.16 -7.81
CA GLY A 78 8.03 18.72 -7.83
C GLY A 78 8.06 20.15 -8.38
N TRP A 79 7.35 20.42 -9.47
CA TRP A 79 7.21 21.76 -10.05
C TRP A 79 6.49 22.73 -9.11
N LYS A 80 5.40 22.32 -8.45
CA LYS A 80 4.68 23.17 -7.47
C LYS A 80 5.55 23.50 -6.26
N LEU A 81 6.38 22.56 -5.79
CA LEU A 81 7.37 22.82 -4.74
C LEU A 81 8.37 23.90 -5.15
N LEU A 82 8.92 23.83 -6.37
CA LEU A 82 9.84 24.86 -6.88
C LEU A 82 9.19 26.23 -6.97
N ASN A 83 7.89 26.29 -7.23
CA ASN A 83 7.09 27.53 -7.24
C ASN A 83 6.62 28.00 -5.84
N GLY A 84 7.11 27.38 -4.75
CA GLY A 84 6.89 27.87 -3.38
C GLY A 84 5.66 27.34 -2.65
N ARG A 85 5.07 26.23 -3.10
CA ARG A 85 3.96 25.58 -2.38
C ARG A 85 4.47 24.69 -1.24
N ASP A 86 4.82 25.32 -0.11
CA ASP A 86 5.47 24.69 1.05
C ASP A 86 4.65 23.57 1.73
N SER A 87 3.32 23.58 1.59
CA SER A 87 2.41 22.52 2.10
C SER A 87 2.81 21.11 1.60
N LEU A 88 3.35 21.03 0.39
CA LEU A 88 3.79 19.77 -0.23
C LEU A 88 5.04 19.18 0.42
N LEU A 89 5.78 19.95 1.24
CA LEU A 89 6.89 19.42 2.03
C LEU A 89 6.39 18.43 3.09
N THR A 90 5.19 18.62 3.63
CA THR A 90 4.59 17.70 4.59
C THR A 90 4.18 16.38 3.92
N LEU A 91 3.59 16.45 2.71
CA LEU A 91 3.32 15.27 1.89
C LEU A 91 4.62 14.50 1.54
N SER A 92 5.66 15.23 1.16
CA SER A 92 6.97 14.64 0.83
C SER A 92 7.63 13.97 2.04
N ARG A 93 7.45 14.54 3.24
CA ARG A 93 7.87 13.92 4.51
C ARG A 93 7.15 12.60 4.76
N ALA A 94 5.86 12.48 4.42
CA ALA A 94 5.12 11.23 4.54
C ALA A 94 5.71 10.13 3.65
N ILE A 95 6.08 10.48 2.40
CA ILE A 95 6.74 9.55 1.47
C ILE A 95 8.11 9.12 1.99
N ALA A 96 8.90 10.05 2.54
CA ALA A 96 10.18 9.72 3.16
C ALA A 96 10.04 8.64 4.25
N PHE A 97 9.09 8.85 5.19
CA PHE A 97 8.85 7.86 6.25
C PHE A 97 8.27 6.55 5.71
N MET A 98 7.37 6.60 4.74
CA MET A 98 6.84 5.40 4.08
C MET A 98 7.97 4.57 3.48
N MET A 99 8.89 5.19 2.75
CA MET A 99 10.04 4.49 2.15
C MET A 99 10.96 3.90 3.23
N VAL A 100 11.26 4.65 4.29
CA VAL A 100 12.08 4.16 5.41
C VAL A 100 11.45 2.94 6.09
N ILE A 101 10.12 2.89 6.19
CA ILE A 101 9.40 1.74 6.76
C ILE A 101 9.37 0.56 5.78
N TYR A 102 9.09 0.81 4.50
CA TYR A 102 8.86 -0.23 3.50
C TYR A 102 10.14 -0.89 2.97
N LEU A 103 11.18 -0.08 2.67
CA LEU A 103 12.37 -0.56 1.96
C LEU A 103 13.14 -1.68 2.67
N PRO A 104 13.29 -1.72 4.01
CA PRO A 104 13.94 -2.83 4.68
C PRO A 104 13.28 -4.18 4.37
N PHE A 105 11.94 -4.21 4.25
CA PHE A 105 11.18 -5.42 3.92
C PHE A 105 11.22 -5.75 2.43
N GLU A 106 11.28 -4.74 1.55
CA GLU A 106 11.48 -4.97 0.13
C GLU A 106 12.90 -5.53 -0.08
N THR A 107 13.96 -4.82 0.25
CA THR A 107 15.30 -5.19 -0.24
C THR A 107 15.99 -6.31 0.52
N SER A 108 15.56 -6.64 1.75
CA SER A 108 16.16 -7.72 2.55
C SER A 108 15.38 -9.03 2.42
N GLN A 109 15.99 -10.06 1.82
CA GLN A 109 15.37 -11.39 1.70
C GLN A 109 15.00 -11.98 3.06
N LEU A 110 15.84 -11.78 4.08
CA LEU A 110 15.60 -12.30 5.43
C LEU A 110 14.36 -11.66 6.07
N VAL A 111 14.29 -10.34 6.05
CA VAL A 111 13.19 -9.59 6.67
C VAL A 111 11.88 -9.81 5.88
N ARG A 112 11.99 -9.87 4.54
CA ARG A 112 10.89 -10.20 3.64
C ARG A 112 10.33 -11.60 3.92
N GLY A 113 11.21 -12.60 3.97
CA GLY A 113 10.86 -14.00 4.22
C GLY A 113 10.21 -14.17 5.58
N PHE A 114 10.81 -13.62 6.63
CA PHE A 114 10.25 -13.63 7.98
C PHE A 114 8.83 -13.04 8.03
N LEU A 115 8.59 -11.91 7.36
CA LEU A 115 7.26 -11.31 7.32
C LEU A 115 6.26 -12.19 6.57
N ILE A 116 6.65 -12.74 5.41
CA ILE A 116 5.80 -13.65 4.63
C ILE A 116 5.41 -14.87 5.47
N GLU A 117 6.37 -15.54 6.10
CA GLU A 117 6.13 -16.73 6.92
C GLU A 117 5.30 -16.42 8.16
N THR A 118 5.53 -15.28 8.82
CA THR A 118 4.73 -14.85 9.97
C THR A 118 3.25 -14.68 9.58
N VAL A 119 2.99 -13.98 8.47
CA VAL A 119 1.63 -13.77 7.98
C VAL A 119 1.00 -15.09 7.51
N ALA A 120 1.78 -15.96 6.85
CA ALA A 120 1.31 -17.27 6.40
C ALA A 120 0.94 -18.17 7.59
N PHE A 121 1.78 -18.24 8.61
CA PHE A 121 1.53 -18.99 9.84
C PHE A 121 0.27 -18.49 10.55
N GLN A 122 0.09 -17.18 10.69
CA GLN A 122 -1.12 -16.62 11.30
C GLN A 122 -2.36 -16.89 10.45
N THR A 123 -2.23 -16.90 9.12
CA THR A 123 -3.33 -17.22 8.20
C THR A 123 -3.77 -18.67 8.35
N VAL A 124 -2.85 -19.65 8.37
CA VAL A 124 -3.24 -21.06 8.57
C VAL A 124 -3.81 -21.29 9.96
N THR A 125 -3.25 -20.64 11.00
CA THR A 125 -3.79 -20.71 12.36
C THR A 125 -5.23 -20.18 12.41
N ALA A 126 -5.52 -19.09 11.71
CA ALA A 126 -6.87 -18.56 11.62
C ALA A 126 -7.82 -19.48 10.82
N ILE A 127 -7.36 -20.13 9.76
CA ILE A 127 -8.13 -21.15 9.01
C ILE A 127 -8.51 -22.31 9.94
N ASP A 128 -7.56 -22.79 10.74
CA ASP A 128 -7.74 -23.86 11.72
C ASP A 128 -8.77 -23.48 12.79
N TRP A 129 -8.64 -22.29 13.38
CA TRP A 129 -9.58 -21.78 14.36
C TRP A 129 -11.03 -21.64 13.83
N LEU A 130 -11.19 -21.40 12.53
CA LEU A 130 -12.50 -21.31 11.89
C LEU A 130 -13.08 -22.68 11.52
N GLY A 131 -12.35 -23.77 11.72
CA GLY A 131 -12.79 -25.14 11.40
C GLY A 131 -12.69 -25.50 9.92
N PHE A 132 -11.95 -24.72 9.13
CA PHE A 132 -11.74 -24.98 7.69
C PHE A 132 -10.37 -25.62 7.39
N ALA A 133 -9.62 -26.04 8.41
CA ALA A 133 -8.30 -26.67 8.23
C ALA A 133 -8.37 -28.16 7.88
N GLU A 134 -9.53 -28.82 8.02
CA GLU A 134 -9.66 -30.22 7.61
C GLU A 134 -9.30 -30.35 6.13
N GLY A 135 -8.17 -31.01 5.86
CA GLY A 135 -7.62 -31.19 4.53
C GLY A 135 -6.64 -30.11 4.05
N VAL A 136 -6.48 -28.97 4.73
CA VAL A 136 -5.52 -27.93 4.30
C VAL A 136 -4.11 -28.28 4.77
N GLN A 137 -3.17 -28.42 3.83
CA GLN A 137 -1.76 -28.67 4.12
C GLN A 137 -0.96 -27.36 4.04
N TYR A 138 -0.32 -26.99 5.13
CA TYR A 138 0.64 -25.89 5.15
C TYR A 138 2.02 -26.41 4.74
N VAL A 139 2.47 -26.00 3.56
CA VAL A 139 3.65 -26.55 2.90
C VAL A 139 4.61 -25.45 2.47
N GLU A 140 5.84 -25.89 2.22
CA GLU A 140 6.86 -25.07 1.60
C GLU A 140 6.45 -24.67 0.17
N ASP A 141 6.94 -23.52 -0.24
CA ASP A 141 6.78 -23.00 -1.59
C ASP A 141 7.26 -24.01 -2.65
N PRO A 142 6.42 -24.40 -3.62
CA PRO A 142 6.82 -25.38 -4.64
C PRO A 142 7.83 -24.82 -5.67
N ALA A 143 8.19 -23.54 -5.58
CA ALA A 143 9.22 -22.95 -6.41
C ALA A 143 10.61 -23.51 -6.04
N ALA A 144 11.35 -24.03 -7.03
CA ALA A 144 12.62 -24.72 -6.84
C ALA A 144 13.72 -23.89 -6.14
N ASP A 145 13.57 -22.57 -6.06
CA ASP A 145 14.50 -21.61 -5.47
C ASP A 145 13.98 -20.97 -4.16
N SER A 146 12.86 -21.43 -3.60
CA SER A 146 12.24 -20.83 -2.42
C SER A 146 12.13 -21.85 -1.29
N SER A 147 12.59 -21.47 -0.11
CA SER A 147 12.50 -22.29 1.10
C SER A 147 11.49 -21.75 2.12
N LEU A 148 10.46 -21.05 1.64
CA LEU A 148 9.53 -20.31 2.48
C LEU A 148 8.31 -21.16 2.79
N MET A 149 7.94 -21.21 4.08
CA MET A 149 6.67 -21.79 4.51
C MET A 149 5.52 -20.79 4.27
N ASN A 150 4.98 -20.77 3.06
CA ASN A 150 4.03 -19.74 2.62
C ASN A 150 2.86 -20.27 1.76
N THR A 151 2.71 -21.58 1.62
CA THR A 151 1.74 -22.17 0.70
C THR A 151 0.70 -23.00 1.43
N PHE A 152 -0.58 -22.78 1.08
CA PHE A 152 -1.72 -23.55 1.56
C PHE A 152 -2.19 -24.47 0.44
N TYR A 153 -1.96 -25.77 0.58
CA TYR A 153 -2.35 -26.80 -0.39
C TYR A 153 -3.66 -27.47 0.02
N PHE A 154 -4.55 -27.65 -0.95
CA PHE A 154 -5.90 -28.20 -0.83
C PHE A 154 -5.96 -29.49 -1.64
N PRO A 155 -5.74 -30.68 -1.04
CA PRO A 155 -5.70 -31.97 -1.73
C PRO A 155 -7.00 -32.31 -2.44
N GLU A 156 -8.15 -31.92 -1.89
CA GLU A 156 -9.47 -32.18 -2.47
C GLU A 156 -9.62 -31.60 -3.89
N THR A 157 -9.05 -30.41 -4.11
CA THR A 157 -9.11 -29.72 -5.41
C THR A 157 -7.78 -29.76 -6.16
N GLY A 158 -6.72 -30.27 -5.52
CA GLY A 158 -5.34 -30.22 -6.00
C GLY A 158 -4.79 -28.81 -6.13
N ARG A 159 -5.34 -27.81 -5.41
CA ARG A 159 -4.97 -26.39 -5.56
C ARG A 159 -4.04 -25.92 -4.48
N ALA A 160 -3.26 -24.88 -4.79
CA ALA A 160 -2.38 -24.21 -3.85
C ALA A 160 -2.61 -22.70 -3.88
N SER A 161 -2.69 -22.09 -2.70
CA SER A 161 -2.73 -20.65 -2.50
C SER A 161 -1.40 -20.22 -1.87
N ARG A 162 -0.58 -19.48 -2.62
CA ARG A 162 0.74 -19.00 -2.17
C ARG A 162 0.64 -17.58 -1.64
N LEU A 163 1.13 -17.37 -0.43
CA LEU A 163 1.25 -16.04 0.17
C LEU A 163 2.56 -15.39 -0.26
N ILE A 164 2.46 -14.27 -0.96
CA ILE A 164 3.62 -13.51 -1.45
C ILE A 164 3.78 -12.20 -0.68
N PHE A 165 4.87 -11.48 -0.93
CA PHE A 165 5.18 -10.22 -0.24
C PHE A 165 4.03 -9.19 -0.26
N ALA A 166 3.32 -9.08 -1.39
CA ALA A 166 2.17 -8.17 -1.53
C ALA A 166 0.98 -8.52 -0.59
N CYS A 167 0.89 -9.75 -0.10
CA CYS A 167 -0.16 -10.22 0.81
C CYS A 167 0.14 -9.93 2.29
N THR A 168 1.28 -9.33 2.61
CA THR A 168 1.69 -9.10 4.00
C THR A 168 1.02 -7.87 4.63
N GLY A 169 0.41 -6.99 3.82
CA GLY A 169 -0.19 -5.75 4.30
C GLY A 169 0.81 -4.63 4.62
N ILE A 170 2.12 -4.87 4.46
CA ILE A 170 3.19 -3.91 4.80
C ILE A 170 3.07 -2.59 4.04
N GLY A 171 2.58 -2.62 2.79
CA GLY A 171 2.35 -1.41 2.00
C GLY A 171 1.38 -0.45 2.68
N SER A 172 0.22 -0.95 3.14
CA SER A 172 -0.77 -0.14 3.86
C SER A 172 -0.23 0.35 5.21
N MET A 173 0.51 -0.49 5.93
CA MET A 173 1.14 -0.09 7.21
C MET A 173 2.20 1.00 7.01
N ALA A 174 3.00 0.91 5.94
CA ALA A 174 3.99 1.91 5.60
C ALA A 174 3.35 3.24 5.18
N ILE A 175 2.23 3.21 4.44
CA ILE A 175 1.46 4.41 4.08
C ILE A 175 0.94 5.10 5.35
N PHE A 176 0.22 4.39 6.22
CA PHE A 176 -0.34 4.96 7.44
C PHE A 176 0.74 5.38 8.45
N GLY A 177 1.76 4.55 8.63
CA GLY A 177 2.93 4.87 9.46
C GLY A 177 3.64 6.12 8.96
N GLY A 178 3.83 6.25 7.64
CA GLY A 178 4.45 7.41 7.01
C GLY A 178 3.64 8.69 7.18
N LEU A 179 2.33 8.63 6.91
CA LEU A 179 1.40 9.76 7.09
C LEU A 179 1.36 10.23 8.56
N ILE A 180 1.19 9.30 9.50
CA ILE A 180 1.15 9.61 10.93
C ILE A 180 2.49 10.17 11.41
N ALA A 181 3.61 9.56 10.99
CA ALA A 181 4.95 10.04 11.31
C ALA A 181 5.22 11.45 10.75
N ALA A 182 4.66 11.77 9.57
CA ALA A 182 4.75 13.08 8.96
C ALA A 182 3.76 14.11 9.50
N ALA A 183 2.77 13.73 10.30
CA ALA A 183 1.84 14.70 10.88
C ALA A 183 2.50 15.53 11.98
N ASP A 184 2.19 16.83 12.01
CA ASP A 184 2.67 17.77 13.04
C ASP A 184 1.76 17.71 14.29
N ALA A 185 1.69 16.53 14.91
CA ALA A 185 0.88 16.25 16.10
C ALA A 185 1.73 15.81 17.31
N PRO A 186 1.22 15.94 18.55
CA PRO A 186 1.88 15.43 19.75
C PRO A 186 2.20 13.93 19.67
N ARG A 187 3.41 13.54 20.09
CA ARG A 187 3.90 12.15 20.02
C ARG A 187 2.93 11.10 20.62
N PRO A 188 2.26 11.33 21.75
CA PRO A 188 1.32 10.35 22.31
C PRO A 188 0.14 10.07 21.37
N LYS A 189 -0.42 11.12 20.75
CA LYS A 189 -1.54 10.98 19.79
C LYS A 189 -1.10 10.22 18.54
N LYS A 190 0.11 10.49 18.05
CA LYS A 190 0.72 9.76 16.93
C LYS A 190 0.93 8.28 17.24
N LEU A 191 1.42 7.96 18.44
CA LEU A 191 1.62 6.57 18.85
C LEU A 191 0.29 5.81 18.91
N ILE A 192 -0.74 6.42 19.50
CA ILE A 192 -2.09 5.82 19.54
C ILE A 192 -2.62 5.59 18.12
N ALA A 193 -2.58 6.63 17.27
CA ALA A 193 -3.04 6.52 15.90
C ALA A 193 -2.28 5.44 15.11
N ALA A 194 -0.96 5.35 15.28
CA ALA A 194 -0.12 4.36 14.60
C ALA A 194 -0.43 2.94 15.08
N VAL A 195 -0.44 2.71 16.40
CA VAL A 195 -0.72 1.38 16.98
C VAL A 195 -2.10 0.90 16.58
N VAL A 196 -3.12 1.74 16.71
CA VAL A 196 -4.51 1.38 16.36
C VAL A 196 -4.62 1.09 14.86
N SER A 197 -4.10 1.97 14.00
CA SER A 197 -4.19 1.80 12.55
C SER A 197 -3.45 0.55 12.09
N ILE A 198 -2.19 0.36 12.51
CA ILE A 198 -1.36 -0.79 12.12
C ILE A 198 -1.99 -2.10 12.61
N SER A 199 -2.51 -2.13 13.85
CA SER A 199 -3.16 -3.33 14.39
C SER A 199 -4.41 -3.72 13.60
N ILE A 200 -5.26 -2.74 13.27
CA ILE A 200 -6.46 -2.97 12.45
C ILE A 200 -6.07 -3.47 11.05
N ILE A 201 -5.10 -2.83 10.40
CA ILE A 201 -4.60 -3.27 9.08
C ILE A 201 -4.09 -4.71 9.17
N TRP A 202 -3.31 -5.04 10.20
CA TRP A 202 -2.76 -6.37 10.39
C TRP A 202 -3.85 -7.43 10.50
N VAL A 203 -4.83 -7.23 11.39
CA VAL A 203 -5.93 -8.18 11.61
C VAL A 203 -6.79 -8.35 10.34
N LEU A 204 -7.16 -7.24 9.69
CA LEU A 204 -7.95 -7.29 8.46
C LEU A 204 -7.17 -7.92 7.29
N ASN A 205 -5.85 -7.77 7.26
CA ASN A 205 -5.00 -8.43 6.28
C ASN A 205 -4.97 -9.96 6.49
N ILE A 206 -4.93 -10.44 7.73
CA ILE A 206 -5.07 -11.88 8.01
C ILE A 206 -6.44 -12.38 7.53
N ALA A 207 -7.52 -11.68 7.88
CA ALA A 207 -8.87 -12.04 7.42
C ALA A 207 -8.99 -12.07 5.88
N ARG A 208 -8.38 -11.10 5.20
CA ARG A 208 -8.28 -11.06 3.73
C ARG A 208 -7.56 -12.29 3.19
N ASN A 209 -6.41 -12.66 3.77
CA ASN A 209 -5.62 -13.80 3.31
C ASN A 209 -6.34 -15.13 3.54
N VAL A 210 -7.01 -15.29 4.68
CA VAL A 210 -7.89 -16.45 4.95
C VAL A 210 -8.96 -16.56 3.87
N PHE A 211 -9.70 -15.48 3.63
CA PHE A 211 -10.75 -15.46 2.62
C PHE A 211 -10.24 -15.84 1.22
N ILE A 212 -9.15 -15.22 0.77
CA ILE A 212 -8.58 -15.51 -0.57
C ILE A 212 -8.04 -16.94 -0.64
N ALA A 213 -7.36 -17.42 0.40
CA ALA A 213 -6.81 -18.76 0.43
C ALA A 213 -7.89 -19.82 0.30
N LEU A 214 -8.99 -19.70 1.07
CA LEU A 214 -10.11 -20.63 1.04
C LEU A 214 -10.92 -20.51 -0.26
N ALA A 215 -11.22 -19.29 -0.71
CA ALA A 215 -11.98 -19.07 -1.94
C ALA A 215 -11.26 -19.65 -3.17
N ASN A 216 -9.93 -19.47 -3.25
CA ASN A 216 -9.12 -20.07 -4.31
C ASN A 216 -8.93 -21.58 -4.11
N GLY A 217 -8.71 -22.04 -2.87
CA GLY A 217 -8.51 -23.45 -2.53
C GLY A 217 -9.72 -24.31 -2.88
N TYR A 218 -10.90 -23.91 -2.40
CA TYR A 218 -12.17 -24.62 -2.63
C TYR A 218 -12.94 -24.16 -3.87
N GLN A 219 -12.37 -23.24 -4.66
CA GLN A 219 -12.94 -22.79 -5.93
C GLN A 219 -14.37 -22.23 -5.82
N TRP A 220 -14.64 -21.40 -4.80
CA TRP A 220 -15.99 -20.89 -4.49
C TRP A 220 -16.71 -20.18 -5.64
N PHE A 221 -15.98 -19.63 -6.61
CA PHE A 221 -16.56 -18.87 -7.72
C PHE A 221 -16.40 -19.56 -9.09
N ALA A 222 -15.85 -20.77 -9.14
CA ALA A 222 -15.77 -21.55 -10.37
C ALA A 222 -17.16 -22.01 -10.83
N GLY A 223 -17.41 -22.04 -12.14
CA GLY A 223 -18.68 -22.46 -12.73
C GLY A 223 -19.86 -21.51 -12.48
N THR A 224 -19.61 -20.33 -11.90
CA THR A 224 -20.65 -19.31 -11.67
C THR A 224 -20.88 -18.47 -12.93
N ALA A 225 -21.99 -17.73 -12.98
CA ALA A 225 -22.25 -16.76 -14.05
C ALA A 225 -21.18 -15.66 -14.16
N LEU A 226 -20.31 -15.52 -13.16
CA LEU A 226 -19.17 -14.59 -13.15
C LEU A 226 -17.98 -15.12 -13.95
N GLU A 227 -17.87 -16.43 -14.22
CA GLU A 227 -16.72 -17.04 -14.89
C GLU A 227 -16.42 -16.40 -16.24
N GLY A 228 -17.41 -16.38 -17.16
CA GLY A 228 -17.27 -15.79 -18.48
C GLY A 228 -16.85 -14.30 -18.45
N PRO A 229 -17.59 -13.43 -17.73
CA PRO A 229 -17.22 -12.02 -17.60
C PRO A 229 -15.83 -11.80 -16.99
N VAL A 230 -15.46 -12.53 -15.94
CA VAL A 230 -14.15 -12.38 -15.28
C VAL A 230 -13.03 -12.85 -16.19
N MET A 231 -13.20 -14.01 -16.86
CA MET A 231 -12.21 -14.50 -17.82
C MET A 231 -12.01 -13.51 -18.97
N PHE A 232 -13.08 -12.88 -19.47
CA PHE A 232 -13.00 -11.86 -20.51
C PHE A 232 -12.29 -10.59 -20.02
N VAL A 233 -12.73 -10.00 -18.90
CA VAL A 233 -12.20 -8.73 -18.38
C VAL A 233 -10.72 -8.84 -18.01
N PHE A 234 -10.31 -9.96 -17.42
CA PHE A 234 -8.93 -10.18 -16.97
C PHE A 234 -8.08 -10.98 -17.97
N GLY A 235 -8.63 -11.35 -19.13
CA GLY A 235 -7.93 -12.12 -20.16
C GLY A 235 -7.41 -13.47 -19.66
N LEU A 236 -8.21 -14.18 -18.86
CA LEU A 236 -7.82 -15.47 -18.28
C LEU A 236 -8.08 -16.60 -19.28
N SER A 237 -7.09 -17.50 -19.42
CA SER A 237 -7.21 -18.72 -20.22
C SER A 237 -7.53 -19.96 -19.39
N ASP A 238 -7.37 -19.90 -18.08
CA ASP A 238 -7.65 -21.00 -17.14
C ASP A 238 -8.83 -20.62 -16.24
N PRO A 239 -9.99 -21.29 -16.37
CA PRO A 239 -11.17 -21.08 -15.52
C PRO A 239 -10.89 -21.19 -14.02
N ALA A 240 -9.92 -22.03 -13.63
CA ALA A 240 -9.65 -22.28 -12.22
C ALA A 240 -8.91 -21.12 -11.52
N ARG A 241 -8.53 -20.08 -12.27
CA ARG A 241 -8.01 -18.81 -11.70
C ARG A 241 -9.12 -17.82 -11.36
N VAL A 242 -10.35 -18.05 -11.82
CA VAL A 242 -11.47 -17.13 -11.60
C VAL A 242 -11.74 -16.92 -10.12
N SER A 243 -11.74 -17.99 -9.32
CA SER A 243 -11.97 -17.89 -7.88
C SER A 243 -10.98 -16.97 -7.17
N PHE A 244 -9.69 -17.05 -7.55
CA PHE A 244 -8.67 -16.12 -7.06
C PHE A 244 -8.96 -14.67 -7.47
N PHE A 245 -9.25 -14.42 -8.76
CA PHE A 245 -9.47 -13.06 -9.24
C PHE A 245 -10.72 -12.41 -8.63
N VAL A 246 -11.81 -13.16 -8.49
CA VAL A 246 -13.02 -12.68 -7.82
C VAL A 246 -12.73 -12.35 -6.35
N ALA A 247 -12.07 -13.26 -5.62
CA ALA A 247 -11.75 -13.06 -4.22
C ALA A 247 -10.76 -11.90 -4.00
N ASP A 248 -9.65 -11.87 -4.72
CA ASP A 248 -8.54 -10.92 -4.55
C ASP A 248 -8.83 -9.55 -5.18
N ARG A 249 -9.16 -9.52 -6.48
CA ARG A 249 -9.21 -8.28 -7.29
C ARG A 249 -10.55 -7.57 -7.25
N ILE A 250 -11.64 -8.30 -7.02
CA ILE A 250 -12.99 -7.72 -6.98
C ILE A 250 -13.41 -7.48 -5.52
N ILE A 251 -13.50 -8.55 -4.73
CA ILE A 251 -14.07 -8.47 -3.37
C ILE A 251 -13.08 -7.86 -2.39
N ALA A 252 -11.92 -8.50 -2.18
CA ALA A 252 -10.97 -8.06 -1.15
C ALA A 252 -10.37 -6.68 -1.47
N GLN A 253 -9.94 -6.44 -2.70
CA GLN A 253 -9.41 -5.14 -3.11
C GLN A 253 -10.48 -4.04 -3.07
N GLY A 254 -11.73 -4.34 -3.45
CA GLY A 254 -12.85 -3.41 -3.32
C GLY A 254 -13.13 -3.03 -1.86
N LEU A 255 -13.23 -4.03 -0.97
CA LEU A 255 -13.44 -3.80 0.47
C LEU A 255 -12.27 -3.06 1.12
N ALA A 256 -11.04 -3.30 0.66
CA ALA A 256 -9.86 -2.61 1.18
C ALA A 256 -9.95 -1.09 1.01
N VAL A 257 -10.55 -0.58 -0.07
CA VAL A 257 -10.73 0.87 -0.25
C VAL A 257 -11.56 1.47 0.88
N PHE A 258 -12.72 0.86 1.19
CA PHE A 258 -13.58 1.32 2.27
C PHE A 258 -12.91 1.20 3.64
N VAL A 259 -12.18 0.11 3.87
CA VAL A 259 -11.40 -0.08 5.10
C VAL A 259 -10.34 1.01 5.25
N LEU A 260 -9.55 1.31 4.21
CA LEU A 260 -8.50 2.33 4.28
C LEU A 260 -9.09 3.72 4.51
N VAL A 261 -10.23 4.05 3.89
CA VAL A 261 -10.96 5.30 4.18
C VAL A 261 -11.43 5.33 5.63
N GLY A 262 -11.97 4.23 6.15
CA GLY A 262 -12.39 4.10 7.54
C GLY A 262 -11.23 4.27 8.53
N ILE A 263 -10.06 3.70 8.23
CA ILE A 263 -8.85 3.84 9.06
C ILE A 263 -8.31 5.26 8.98
N ALA A 264 -8.34 5.91 7.81
CA ALA A 264 -7.95 7.32 7.66
C ALA A 264 -8.86 8.24 8.48
N TRP A 265 -10.18 8.01 8.44
CA TRP A 265 -11.15 8.72 9.26
C TRP A 265 -10.94 8.47 10.77
N LEU A 266 -10.64 7.23 11.16
CA LEU A 266 -10.39 6.90 12.56
C LEU A 266 -9.09 7.55 13.06
N ALA A 267 -8.01 7.45 12.29
CA ALA A 267 -6.71 8.04 12.60
C ALA A 267 -6.80 9.58 12.73
N SER A 268 -7.62 10.23 11.90
CA SER A 268 -7.79 11.69 11.95
C SER A 268 -8.47 12.17 13.23
N ARG A 269 -9.17 11.31 13.98
CA ARG A 269 -9.71 11.65 15.30
C ARG A 269 -8.61 11.97 16.32
N TRP A 270 -7.46 11.33 16.21
CA TRP A 270 -6.31 11.61 17.07
C TRP A 270 -5.31 12.55 16.42
N VAL A 271 -5.21 12.53 15.09
CA VAL A 271 -4.25 13.32 14.30
C VAL A 271 -5.01 14.08 13.19
N PRO A 272 -5.71 15.18 13.52
CA PRO A 272 -6.51 15.93 12.56
C PRO A 272 -5.72 16.45 11.36
N GLU A 273 -4.41 16.64 11.51
CA GLU A 273 -3.47 17.08 10.47
C GLU A 273 -3.39 16.10 9.28
N LEU A 274 -3.86 14.86 9.44
CA LEU A 274 -4.01 13.92 8.33
C LEU A 274 -5.03 14.42 7.29
N LEU A 275 -6.07 15.15 7.71
CA LEU A 275 -7.06 15.74 6.81
C LEU A 275 -6.41 16.82 5.94
N ASP A 276 -5.53 17.63 6.51
CA ASP A 276 -4.84 18.71 5.80
C ASP A 276 -3.95 18.15 4.68
N MET A 277 -3.31 16.98 4.90
CA MET A 277 -2.57 16.28 3.84
C MET A 277 -3.49 15.76 2.73
N GLY A 278 -4.68 15.25 3.11
CA GLY A 278 -5.70 14.81 2.16
C GLY A 278 -6.29 15.94 1.33
N GLU A 279 -6.60 17.07 1.97
CA GLU A 279 -7.02 18.33 1.34
C GLU A 279 -5.99 18.81 0.32
N GLU A 280 -4.72 18.83 0.72
CA GLU A 280 -3.63 19.25 -0.16
C GLU A 280 -3.52 18.33 -1.38
N LEU A 281 -3.55 17.01 -1.18
CA LEU A 281 -3.51 16.04 -2.28
C LEU A 281 -4.70 16.21 -3.23
N LEU A 282 -5.91 16.33 -2.69
CA LEU A 282 -7.13 16.53 -3.49
C LEU A 282 -7.07 17.85 -4.25
N SER A 283 -6.54 18.91 -3.64
CA SER A 283 -6.46 20.22 -4.27
C SER A 283 -5.48 20.25 -5.46
N VAL A 284 -4.39 19.49 -5.35
CA VAL A 284 -3.42 19.29 -6.44
C VAL A 284 -4.06 18.49 -7.57
N LEU A 285 -4.80 17.42 -7.25
CA LEU A 285 -5.44 16.55 -8.23
C LEU A 285 -6.60 17.23 -8.97
N LEU A 286 -7.42 18.01 -8.26
CA LEU A 286 -8.63 18.63 -8.81
C LEU A 286 -8.40 20.08 -9.27
N GLY A 287 -7.21 20.64 -9.04
CA GLY A 287 -6.86 22.01 -9.42
C GLY A 287 -7.68 23.09 -8.71
N ARG A 288 -8.36 22.75 -7.60
CA ARG A 288 -9.21 23.65 -6.80
C ARG A 288 -8.96 23.44 -5.32
N GLU A 289 -9.16 24.46 -4.50
CA GLU A 289 -9.04 24.31 -3.05
C GLU A 289 -10.15 23.40 -2.50
N ILE A 290 -9.77 22.47 -1.63
CA ILE A 290 -10.67 21.49 -1.02
C ILE A 290 -10.44 21.55 0.47
N ARG A 291 -11.52 21.71 1.24
CA ARG A 291 -11.51 21.68 2.70
C ARG A 291 -12.34 20.47 3.16
N LEU A 292 -11.71 19.56 3.89
CA LEU A 292 -12.30 18.39 4.53
C LEU A 292 -12.59 18.67 6.02
N ARG A 293 -11.84 19.59 6.65
CA ARG A 293 -12.09 20.08 8.00
C ARG A 293 -13.26 21.07 7.99
N SER A 294 -14.24 20.88 8.89
CA SER A 294 -15.24 21.92 9.15
C SER A 294 -14.56 23.16 9.75
N PRO A 295 -14.94 24.39 9.35
CA PRO A 295 -14.39 25.59 9.96
C PRO A 295 -14.60 25.51 11.48
N GLU A 296 -13.55 25.73 12.26
CA GLU A 296 -13.68 25.98 13.69
C GLU A 296 -14.64 27.17 13.83
N THR A 297 -15.81 26.91 14.39
CA THR A 297 -16.65 27.99 14.88
C THR A 297 -15.82 28.69 15.96
N ALA A 298 -15.51 29.95 15.71
CA ALA A 298 -14.90 30.77 16.75
C ALA A 298 -15.80 30.68 18.00
N PRO A 299 -15.23 30.59 19.22
CA PRO A 299 -16.02 30.47 20.44
C PRO A 299 -16.99 31.65 20.69
N ASP A 300 -16.92 32.69 19.86
CA ASP A 300 -17.75 33.90 19.90
C ASP A 300 -18.89 33.93 18.85
N GLY A 301 -19.06 32.88 18.04
CA GLY A 301 -20.13 32.83 17.04
C GLY A 301 -19.92 33.77 15.84
N GLY A 302 -18.70 34.23 15.59
CA GLY A 302 -18.36 34.99 14.39
C GLY A 302 -18.28 34.12 13.12
N ASP A 303 -18.63 34.70 11.97
CA ASP A 303 -18.61 34.03 10.67
C ASP A 303 -17.25 33.39 10.34
N PRO A 304 -17.25 32.23 9.66
CA PRO A 304 -16.03 31.50 9.33
C PRO A 304 -15.16 32.25 8.31
N LYS A 305 -13.84 32.30 8.54
CA LYS A 305 -12.81 32.70 7.56
C LYS A 305 -12.28 31.51 6.76
#